data_AF-A0A6A6D8I5-F1
#
_entry.id   AF-A0A6A6D8I5-F1
#
_cell.length_a   1.000
_cell.length_b   1.000
_cell.length_c   1.000
_cell.angle_alpha   90.00
_cell.angle_beta   90.00
_cell.angle_gamma   90.00
#
_symmetry.space_group_name_H-M   'P 1'
#
loop_
_entity.id
_entity.type
_entity.pdbx_description
1 polymer ?
#
loop_
_entity_poly.entity_id
_entity_poly.type
_entity_poly.pdbx_seq_one_letter_code
_entity_poly.pdbx_strand_id
1 'polypeptide(L)'
;MPPLHTFLNPANISAYAFSALCLLSTLPFIGIPFPRHTSAEYYAQKNIWLASLSPVPISPKTAGYLGAILRIGLGAGLAIGGTARMSALGVMGSVATVGTVLAWRDERPMGPQWGMLGATAMVWALNK
;
A
#
# COMPACT_ATOMS: atom_id res chain seq x y z
N MET A 1 -17.16 20.84 14.34
CA MET A 1 -15.78 20.70 13.84
C MET A 1 -14.94 20.12 14.96
N PRO A 2 -14.22 19.00 14.75
CA PRO A 2 -13.35 18.45 15.79
C PRO A 2 -12.20 19.43 16.11
N PRO A 3 -11.75 19.49 17.37
CA PRO A 3 -10.76 20.46 17.81
C PRO A 3 -9.35 20.17 17.23
N LEU A 4 -8.53 21.22 17.08
CA LEU A 4 -7.24 21.16 16.38
C LEU A 4 -6.27 20.10 16.95
N HIS A 5 -6.32 19.88 18.27
CA HIS A 5 -5.50 18.86 18.95
C HIS A 5 -5.86 17.42 18.53
N THR A 6 -7.09 17.18 18.05
CA THR A 6 -7.49 15.88 17.50
C THR A 6 -6.74 15.59 16.19
N PHE A 7 -6.45 16.59 15.37
CA PHE A 7 -5.68 16.42 14.13
C PHE A 7 -4.17 16.28 14.37
N LEU A 8 -3.65 16.93 15.42
CA LEU A 8 -2.22 16.97 15.73
C LEU A 8 -1.73 15.80 16.60
N ASN A 9 -2.60 14.86 16.96
CA ASN A 9 -2.16 13.63 17.63
C ASN A 9 -1.31 12.77 16.67
N PRO A 10 -0.14 12.26 17.09
CA PRO A 10 0.71 11.34 16.32
C PRO A 10 -0.04 10.19 15.62
N ALA A 11 -1.10 9.67 16.23
CA ALA A 11 -1.96 8.63 15.65
C ALA A 11 -2.63 9.07 14.34
N ASN A 12 -3.17 10.29 14.32
CA ASN A 12 -3.85 10.83 13.14
C ASN A 12 -2.86 11.37 12.12
N ILE A 13 -1.75 12.01 12.55
CA ILE A 13 -0.70 12.47 11.65
C ILE A 13 -0.12 11.28 10.86
N SER A 14 0.24 10.20 11.54
CA SER A 14 0.78 9.00 10.88
C SER A 14 -0.23 8.36 9.92
N ALA A 15 -1.51 8.29 10.29
CA ALA A 15 -2.57 7.78 9.43
C ALA A 15 -2.78 8.65 8.18
N TYR A 16 -2.83 9.98 8.31
CA TYR A 16 -3.01 10.89 7.18
C TYR A 16 -1.77 10.93 6.27
N ALA A 17 -0.57 10.95 6.84
CA ALA A 17 0.67 10.88 6.06
C ALA A 17 0.73 9.57 5.26
N PHE A 18 0.41 8.44 5.91
CA PHE A 18 0.39 7.15 5.22
C PHE A 18 -0.72 7.06 4.17
N SER A 19 -1.90 7.64 4.46
CA SER A 19 -2.99 7.78 3.50
C SER A 19 -2.55 8.53 2.25
N ALA A 20 -1.93 9.71 2.41
CA ALA A 20 -1.44 10.51 1.31
C ALA A 20 -0.39 9.75 0.48
N LEU A 21 0.56 9.06 1.12
CA LEU A 21 1.57 8.25 0.42
C LEU A 21 0.93 7.11 -0.39
N CYS A 22 -0.07 6.44 0.17
CA CYS A 22 -0.79 5.37 -0.53
C CYS A 22 -1.47 5.91 -1.80
N LEU A 23 -2.21 7.02 -1.68
CA LEU A 23 -2.91 7.66 -2.80
C LEU A 23 -1.96 8.23 -3.86
N LEU A 24 -0.89 8.92 -3.44
CA LEU A 24 0.08 9.49 -4.38
C LEU A 24 0.84 8.38 -5.13
N SER A 25 1.10 7.25 -4.48
CA SER A 25 1.77 6.12 -5.12
C SER A 25 0.91 5.39 -6.17
N THR A 26 -0.38 5.71 -6.29
CA THR A 26 -1.28 5.11 -7.29
C THR A 26 -1.38 5.94 -8.56
N LEU A 27 -0.95 7.21 -8.51
CA LEU A 27 -0.97 8.13 -9.64
C LEU A 27 -0.32 7.54 -10.91
N PRO A 28 0.79 6.77 -10.82
CA PRO A 28 1.37 6.21 -12.03
C PRO A 28 0.53 5.19 -12.78
N PHE A 29 -0.41 4.55 -12.09
CA PHE A 29 -1.30 3.59 -12.71
C PHE A 29 -2.42 4.27 -13.50
N ILE A 30 -2.73 5.54 -13.23
CA ILE A 30 -3.71 6.33 -13.98
C ILE A 30 -3.07 7.25 -15.04
N GLY A 31 -1.78 7.07 -15.33
CA GLY A 31 -1.09 7.77 -16.43
C GLY A 31 -0.17 8.91 -16.01
N ILE A 32 0.03 9.15 -14.70
CA ILE A 32 1.03 10.12 -14.24
C ILE A 32 2.43 9.47 -14.30
N PRO A 33 3.49 10.15 -14.76
CA PRO A 33 4.81 9.51 -14.80
C PRO A 33 5.32 9.09 -13.42
N PHE A 34 6.06 7.98 -13.36
CA PHE A 34 6.84 7.64 -12.16
C PHE A 34 7.91 8.71 -11.91
N PRO A 35 8.22 9.02 -10.64
CA PRO A 35 9.20 10.05 -10.31
C PRO A 35 10.63 9.67 -10.71
N ARG A 36 10.91 8.38 -10.92
CA ARG A 36 12.22 7.85 -11.31
C ARG A 36 12.05 6.66 -12.25
N HIS A 37 12.97 6.52 -13.21
CA HIS A 37 13.01 5.39 -14.14
C HIS A 37 13.08 4.04 -13.41
N THR A 38 13.93 3.94 -12.39
CA THR A 38 14.09 2.72 -11.57
C THR A 38 12.80 2.29 -10.87
N SER A 39 11.93 3.24 -10.54
CA SER A 39 10.60 2.93 -9.98
C SER A 39 9.69 2.32 -11.04
N ALA A 40 9.71 2.85 -12.27
CA ALA A 40 8.94 2.31 -13.37
C ALA A 40 9.38 0.88 -13.71
N GLU A 41 10.68 0.62 -13.79
CA GLU A 41 11.23 -0.72 -14.04
C GLU A 41 10.85 -1.70 -12.93
N TYR A 42 10.98 -1.28 -11.66
CA TYR A 42 10.57 -2.09 -10.53
C TYR A 42 9.10 -2.49 -10.61
N TYR A 43 8.19 -1.54 -10.86
CA TYR A 43 6.76 -1.86 -10.96
C TYR A 43 6.42 -2.68 -12.21
N ALA A 44 7.11 -2.49 -13.32
CA ALA A 44 6.95 -3.32 -14.50
C ALA A 44 7.31 -4.79 -14.21
N GLN A 45 8.48 -5.04 -13.63
CA GLN A 45 8.93 -6.39 -13.26
C GLN A 45 8.03 -7.00 -12.17
N LYS A 46 7.68 -6.22 -11.15
CA LYS A 46 6.75 -6.65 -10.10
C LYS A 46 5.40 -7.07 -10.68
N ASN A 47 4.85 -6.30 -11.60
CA ASN A 47 3.54 -6.59 -12.18
C ASN A 47 3.56 -7.86 -13.05
N ILE A 48 4.65 -8.10 -13.78
CA ILE A 48 4.86 -9.34 -14.54
C ILE A 48 4.89 -10.54 -13.58
N TRP A 49 5.67 -10.44 -12.49
CA TRP A 49 5.74 -11.48 -11.48
C TRP A 49 4.40 -11.73 -10.80
N LEU A 50 3.69 -10.69 -10.37
CA LEU A 50 2.37 -10.83 -9.76
C LEU A 50 1.35 -11.46 -10.72
N ALA A 51 1.41 -11.12 -12.01
CA ALA A 51 0.56 -11.76 -13.02
C ALA A 51 0.86 -13.25 -13.15
N SER A 52 2.14 -13.66 -13.06
CA SER A 52 2.54 -15.07 -13.11
C SER A 52 2.11 -15.90 -11.89
N LEU A 53 1.86 -15.25 -10.74
CA LEU A 53 1.37 -15.91 -9.53
C LEU A 53 -0.15 -16.11 -9.51
N SER A 54 -0.88 -15.47 -10.42
CA SER A 54 -2.34 -15.53 -10.45
C SER A 54 -2.81 -16.90 -10.96
N PRO A 55 -3.74 -17.58 -10.26
CA PRO A 55 -4.31 -18.84 -10.75
C PRO A 55 -5.18 -18.65 -11.99
N VAL A 56 -5.63 -17.41 -12.25
CA VAL A 56 -6.36 -17.02 -13.46
C VAL A 56 -5.43 -16.17 -14.33
N PRO A 57 -5.39 -16.38 -15.67
CA PRO A 57 -4.60 -15.53 -16.55
C PRO A 57 -5.01 -14.06 -16.42
N ILE A 58 -4.10 -13.23 -15.88
CA ILE A 58 -4.26 -11.79 -15.83
C ILE A 58 -3.10 -11.11 -16.53
N SER A 59 -3.35 -9.96 -17.15
CA SER A 59 -2.26 -9.16 -17.71
C SER A 59 -1.43 -8.50 -16.61
N PRO A 60 -0.13 -8.21 -16.84
CA PRO A 60 0.67 -7.40 -15.90
C PRO A 60 0.02 -6.04 -15.60
N LYS A 61 -0.65 -5.43 -16.59
CA LYS A 61 -1.39 -4.18 -16.41
C LYS A 61 -2.52 -4.34 -15.40
N THR A 62 -3.28 -5.44 -15.49
CA THR A 62 -4.35 -5.78 -14.53
C THR A 62 -3.79 -5.98 -13.12
N ALA A 63 -2.67 -6.70 -12.98
CA ALA A 63 -2.01 -6.89 -11.68
C ALA A 63 -1.59 -5.55 -11.06
N GLY A 64 -1.06 -4.62 -11.87
CA GLY A 64 -0.74 -3.26 -11.44
C GLY A 64 -1.97 -2.49 -10.95
N TYR A 65 -3.09 -2.55 -11.70
CA TYR A 65 -4.33 -1.91 -11.29
C TYR A 65 -4.92 -2.47 -10.01
N LEU A 66 -4.91 -3.79 -9.82
CA LEU A 66 -5.37 -4.42 -8.58
C LEU A 66 -4.55 -3.92 -7.38
N GLY A 67 -3.22 -3.85 -7.54
CA GLY A 67 -2.35 -3.27 -6.52
C GLY A 67 -2.66 -1.79 -6.23
N ALA A 68 -2.99 -1.01 -7.26
CA ALA A 68 -3.39 0.38 -7.10
C ALA A 68 -4.74 0.53 -6.37
N ILE A 69 -5.74 -0.28 -6.72
CA ILE A 69 -7.06 -0.28 -6.06
C ILE A 69 -6.91 -0.59 -4.57
N LEU A 70 -6.12 -1.61 -4.21
CA LEU A 70 -5.86 -1.94 -2.81
C LEU A 70 -5.21 -0.78 -2.05
N ARG A 71 -4.28 -0.06 -2.67
CA ARG A 71 -3.65 1.14 -2.07
C ARG A 71 -4.63 2.30 -1.93
N ILE A 72 -5.52 2.52 -2.89
CA ILE A 72 -6.57 3.53 -2.78
C ILE A 72 -7.51 3.17 -1.62
N GLY A 73 -7.94 1.91 -1.54
CA GLY A 73 -8.77 1.42 -0.45
C GLY A 73 -8.12 1.62 0.92
N LEU A 74 -6.82 1.31 1.04
CA LEU A 74 -6.05 1.60 2.25
C LEU A 74 -6.04 3.09 2.57
N GLY A 75 -5.68 3.93 1.60
CA GLY A 75 -5.57 5.37 1.79
C GLY A 75 -6.90 5.98 2.24
N ALA A 76 -8.00 5.58 1.61
CA ALA A 76 -9.34 6.00 1.99
C ALA A 76 -9.71 5.54 3.42
N GLY A 77 -9.48 4.26 3.75
CA GLY A 77 -9.77 3.73 5.08
C GLY A 77 -8.97 4.42 6.20
N LEU A 78 -7.69 4.73 5.94
CA LEU A 78 -6.83 5.49 6.86
C LEU A 78 -7.37 6.91 7.12
N ALA A 79 -7.85 7.57 6.06
CA ALA A 79 -8.39 8.93 6.13
C ALA A 79 -9.73 9.02 6.85
N ILE A 80 -10.61 8.03 6.68
CA ILE A 80 -11.93 7.95 7.34
C ILE A 80 -11.78 7.81 8.86
N GLY A 81 -10.83 6.99 9.31
CA GLY A 81 -10.60 6.77 10.75
C GLY A 81 -11.49 5.69 11.38
N GLY A 82 -11.42 5.57 12.71
CA GLY A 82 -12.22 4.62 13.49
C GLY A 82 -12.06 3.16 13.04
N THR A 83 -13.17 2.43 12.97
CA THR A 83 -13.19 1.01 12.54
C THR A 83 -12.71 0.83 11.10
N ALA A 84 -12.99 1.77 10.20
CA ALA A 84 -12.55 1.70 8.81
C ALA A 84 -11.01 1.68 8.70
N ARG A 85 -10.32 2.46 9.54
CA ARG A 85 -8.85 2.49 9.62
C ARG A 85 -8.29 1.12 10.02
N MET A 86 -8.82 0.54 11.09
CA MET A 86 -8.33 -0.74 11.60
C MET A 86 -8.62 -1.88 10.62
N SER A 87 -9.80 -1.90 10.00
CA SER A 87 -10.13 -2.88 8.95
C SER A 87 -9.20 -2.75 7.74
N ALA A 88 -8.95 -1.52 7.27
CA ALA A 88 -8.06 -1.29 6.14
C ALA A 88 -6.62 -1.73 6.43
N LEU A 89 -6.10 -1.40 7.63
CA LEU A 89 -4.78 -1.85 8.06
C LEU A 89 -4.71 -3.37 8.20
N GLY A 90 -5.76 -4.03 8.68
CA GLY A 90 -5.79 -5.48 8.87
C GLY A 90 -5.77 -6.24 7.55
N VAL A 91 -6.59 -5.80 6.59
CA VAL A 91 -6.59 -6.35 5.22
C VAL A 91 -5.24 -6.15 4.56
N MET A 92 -4.70 -4.92 4.59
CA MET A 92 -3.43 -4.63 3.93
C MET A 92 -2.23 -5.26 4.62
N GLY A 93 -2.24 -5.36 5.94
CA GLY A 93 -1.24 -6.10 6.71
C GLY A 93 -1.21 -7.57 6.29
N SER A 94 -2.38 -8.19 6.13
CA SER A 94 -2.49 -9.58 5.66
C SER A 94 -1.95 -9.73 4.24
N VAL A 95 -2.38 -8.89 3.31
CA VAL A 95 -1.91 -8.90 1.90
C VAL A 95 -0.40 -8.66 1.82
N ALA A 96 0.12 -7.67 2.54
CA ALA A 96 1.54 -7.37 2.57
C ALA A 96 2.35 -8.51 3.18
N THR A 97 1.84 -9.17 4.22
CA THR A 97 2.53 -10.31 4.85
C THR A 97 2.64 -11.48 3.88
N VAL A 98 1.52 -11.89 3.25
CA VAL A 98 1.53 -12.95 2.22
C VAL A 98 2.45 -12.58 1.06
N GLY A 99 2.34 -11.35 0.55
CA GLY A 99 3.19 -10.85 -0.53
C GLY A 99 4.68 -10.80 -0.16
N THR A 100 5.01 -10.58 1.12
CA THR A 100 6.38 -10.59 1.65
C THR A 100 6.93 -12.02 1.67
N VAL A 101 6.15 -12.99 2.14
CA VAL A 101 6.56 -14.41 2.14
C VAL A 101 6.79 -14.91 0.72
N LEU A 102 5.88 -14.60 -0.22
CA LEU A 102 6.03 -14.99 -1.63
C LEU A 102 7.23 -14.30 -2.28
N ALA A 103 7.42 -13.00 -2.03
CA ALA A 103 8.58 -12.26 -2.54
C ALA A 103 9.90 -12.84 -2.02
N TRP A 104 9.95 -13.21 -0.74
CA TRP A 104 11.14 -13.84 -0.13
C TRP A 104 11.43 -15.21 -0.76
N ARG A 105 10.40 -16.06 -0.91
CA ARG A 105 10.52 -17.38 -1.55
C ARG A 105 11.04 -17.27 -2.99
N ASP A 106 10.58 -16.27 -3.74
CA ASP A 106 10.90 -16.08 -5.15
C ASP A 106 12.10 -15.12 -5.37
N GLU A 107 12.88 -14.83 -4.32
CA GLU A 107 14.08 -13.97 -4.33
C GLU A 107 13.85 -12.57 -4.95
N ARG A 108 12.66 -12.00 -4.71
CA ARG A 108 12.29 -10.68 -5.20
C ARG A 108 12.80 -9.56 -4.29
N PRO A 109 12.96 -8.32 -4.81
CA PRO A 109 13.38 -7.18 -3.99
C PRO A 109 12.43 -6.93 -2.80
N MET A 110 12.98 -6.98 -1.59
CA MET A 110 12.19 -6.95 -0.35
C MET A 110 11.98 -5.55 0.23
N GLY A 111 12.80 -4.56 -0.15
CA GLY A 111 12.78 -3.22 0.43
C GLY A 111 11.37 -2.58 0.47
N PRO A 112 10.63 -2.53 -0.66
CA PRO A 112 9.28 -1.97 -0.67
C PRO A 112 8.26 -2.75 0.17
N GLN A 113 8.43 -4.06 0.34
CA GLN A 113 7.54 -4.90 1.16
C GLN A 113 7.76 -4.64 2.65
N TRP A 114 9.01 -4.59 3.09
CA TRP A 114 9.36 -4.23 4.46
C TRP A 114 8.89 -2.82 4.82
N GLY A 115 9.05 -1.86 3.91
CA GLY A 115 8.55 -0.50 4.09
C GLY A 115 7.04 -0.46 4.30
N MET A 116 6.27 -1.23 3.53
CA MET A 116 4.82 -1.33 3.68
C MET A 116 4.43 -1.95 5.02
N LEU A 117 5.04 -3.08 5.40
CA LEU A 117 4.79 -3.75 6.69
C LEU A 117 5.13 -2.84 7.87
N GLY A 118 6.27 -2.16 7.82
CA GLY A 118 6.69 -1.22 8.86
C GLY A 118 5.72 -0.05 9.01
N ALA A 119 5.29 0.55 7.90
CA ALA A 119 4.30 1.63 7.92
C ALA A 119 2.95 1.16 8.47
N THR A 120 2.45 0.00 8.03
CA THR A 120 1.21 -0.59 8.54
C THR A 120 1.30 -0.89 10.03
N ALA A 121 2.40 -1.51 10.49
CA ALA A 121 2.59 -1.86 11.90
C ALA A 121 2.69 -0.61 12.79
N MET A 122 3.41 0.43 12.34
CA MET A 122 3.54 1.70 13.05
C MET A 122 2.18 2.38 13.19
N VAL A 123 1.42 2.53 12.09
CA VAL A 123 0.11 3.19 12.14
C VAL A 123 -0.86 2.36 12.98
N TRP A 124 -0.81 1.03 12.91
CA TRP A 124 -1.59 0.16 13.80
C TRP A 124 -1.26 0.40 15.27
N ALA A 125 0.02 0.40 15.64
CA ALA A 125 0.48 0.54 17.02
C ALA A 125 0.10 1.89 17.65
N LEU A 126 0.01 2.95 16.84
CA LEU A 126 -0.38 4.29 17.29
C LEU A 126 -1.91 4.48 17.36
N ASN A 127 -2.71 3.57 16.78
CA ASN A 127 -4.16 3.70 16.66
C ASN A 127 -4.95 2.60 17.38
N LYS A 128 -4.26 1.70 18.09
CA LYS A 128 -4.86 0.65 18.93
C LYS A 128 -5.17 1.13 20.34
#